data_AF-A0A9C8I0F0-F1
#
_entry.id   AF-A0A9C8I0F0-F1
#
_cell.length_a   1.000
_cell.length_b   1.000
_cell.length_c   1.000
_cell.angle_alpha   90.00
_cell.angle_beta   90.00
_cell.angle_gamma   90.00
#
_symmetry.space_group_name_H-M   'P 1'
#
loop_
_entity.id
_entity.type
_entity.pdbx_description
1 polymer ?
#
loop_
_entity_poly.entity_id
_entity_poly.type
_entity_poly.pdbx_seq_one_letter_code
_entity_poly.pdbx_strand_id
1 'polypeptide(L)'
;IYLVTAYYAGFSDDLSIYQYREAMQKVFGTQFDSGELVKNEKLFELKKEFALLPSPKIYGGTGQAGILTEEDEQLSPESLDSVLDKTKGFRFMGQRFVPDSYILGELVSPAAGDYTGTGTPFTMVFRDGRKFRGFPRGLDVMSLLGSKKAGKILKEGGDLDYTNYRLQHETLGKEFNEFTEKEWNKNLYWSWLYALKILVTNDYAKDYQTFMKTEAWLDKELNTALSSWSSLRHDTILYAKQSYTMDIETTAMPFDEPKPKPVVGYVEPLPEFYAHLLSMTRMTNKGLKELNVLDATAEGRLEKLEEILKRLVEISIKELNNEELTEYDYLFIKNFGNNLQGTVSGVDSDGLKTTLIADVHTDQNTKQVLEEGTGYVNLIIAAYKLPDGRILLGVGPTMSYYEFKHPINDRLTDEKWRKILQTENAPARPDWIRSFFVK
;
A
#
# COMPACT_ATOMS: atom_id res chain seq x y z
N ILE A 1 20.51 -3.02 10.59
CA ILE A 1 19.99 -3.32 9.24
C ILE A 1 18.76 -4.23 9.30
N TYR A 2 18.87 -5.57 9.43
CA TYR A 2 17.70 -6.48 9.27
C TYR A 2 16.48 -6.13 10.16
N LEU A 3 16.70 -5.85 11.46
CA LEU A 3 15.63 -5.42 12.38
C LEU A 3 14.97 -4.08 11.97
N VAL A 4 15.76 -3.13 11.45
CA VAL A 4 15.26 -1.84 10.98
C VAL A 4 14.38 -2.04 9.75
N THR A 5 14.85 -2.80 8.75
CA THR A 5 14.05 -3.14 7.57
C THR A 5 12.79 -3.94 7.92
N ALA A 6 12.84 -4.76 8.98
CA ALA A 6 11.68 -5.51 9.46
C ALA A 6 10.68 -4.66 10.26
N TYR A 7 11.15 -3.57 10.87
CA TYR A 7 10.30 -2.57 11.52
C TYR A 7 9.50 -1.75 10.49
N TYR A 8 10.06 -1.51 9.30
CA TYR A 8 9.31 -0.93 8.18
C TYR A 8 8.35 -1.94 7.55
N ALA A 9 8.87 -3.01 6.93
CA ALA A 9 8.12 -3.87 6.01
C ALA A 9 7.86 -5.30 6.52
N GLY A 10 8.15 -5.59 7.79
CA GLY A 10 7.98 -6.93 8.37
C GLY A 10 9.14 -7.89 8.14
N PHE A 11 9.03 -9.07 8.75
CA PHE A 11 9.99 -10.15 8.56
C PHE A 11 9.77 -10.85 7.22
N SER A 12 10.81 -11.54 6.76
CA SER A 12 10.70 -12.52 5.68
C SER A 12 9.91 -13.73 6.14
N ASP A 13 9.07 -14.29 5.26
CA ASP A 13 8.46 -15.62 5.39
C ASP A 13 9.38 -16.73 4.84
N ASP A 14 10.28 -16.41 3.88
CA ASP A 14 11.41 -17.31 3.57
C ASP A 14 12.23 -17.64 4.84
N LEU A 15 12.81 -18.83 4.88
CA LEU A 15 13.64 -19.30 5.99
C LEU A 15 14.97 -18.53 6.06
N SER A 16 15.29 -18.00 7.23
CA SER A 16 16.49 -17.20 7.46
C SER A 16 17.55 -17.94 8.29
N ILE A 17 18.66 -17.26 8.58
CA ILE A 17 19.73 -17.78 9.45
C ILE A 17 19.23 -18.11 10.86
N TYR A 18 18.14 -17.49 11.34
CA TYR A 18 17.59 -17.77 12.65
C TYR A 18 16.97 -19.17 12.71
N GLN A 19 16.10 -19.53 11.74
CA GLN A 19 15.49 -20.86 11.63
C GLN A 19 16.54 -21.93 11.34
N TYR A 20 17.48 -21.66 10.42
CA TYR A 20 18.55 -22.60 10.10
C TYR A 20 19.47 -22.87 11.29
N ARG A 21 19.83 -21.82 12.06
CA ARG A 21 20.64 -21.98 13.28
C ARG A 21 19.89 -22.78 14.36
N GLU A 22 18.59 -22.57 14.54
CA GLU A 22 17.81 -23.34 15.53
C GLU A 22 17.76 -24.84 15.16
N ALA A 23 17.48 -25.16 13.89
CA ALA A 23 17.51 -26.53 13.38
C ALA A 23 18.90 -27.18 13.53
N MET A 24 19.97 -26.45 13.20
CA MET A 24 21.35 -26.92 13.43
C MET A 24 21.64 -27.14 14.93
N GLN A 25 21.17 -26.25 15.81
CA GLN A 25 21.37 -26.39 17.26
C GLN A 25 20.63 -27.61 17.83
N LYS A 26 19.50 -28.03 17.27
CA LYS A 26 18.80 -29.27 17.66
C LYS A 26 19.58 -30.53 17.29
N VAL A 27 20.26 -30.54 16.14
CA VAL A 27 20.96 -31.73 15.61
C VAL A 27 22.40 -31.84 16.12
N PHE A 28 23.10 -30.72 16.24
CA PHE A 28 24.53 -30.66 16.54
C PHE A 28 24.85 -30.02 17.90
N GLY A 29 23.89 -29.37 18.56
CA GLY A 29 24.13 -28.57 19.76
C GLY A 29 24.64 -27.16 19.46
N THR A 30 25.02 -26.42 20.51
CA THR A 30 25.46 -25.02 20.40
C THR A 30 26.91 -24.87 19.92
N GLN A 31 27.71 -25.94 20.00
CA GLN A 31 29.07 -26.05 19.46
C GLN A 31 29.26 -27.47 18.94
N PHE A 32 29.80 -27.61 17.73
CA PHE A 32 30.04 -28.88 17.05
C PHE A 32 31.23 -28.76 16.10
N ASP A 33 31.85 -29.88 15.71
CA ASP A 33 32.94 -29.85 14.74
C ASP A 33 32.41 -29.79 13.29
N SER A 34 33.09 -29.06 12.41
CA SER A 34 32.66 -28.92 11.01
C SER A 34 32.64 -30.25 10.25
N GLY A 35 33.45 -31.23 10.65
CA GLY A 35 33.44 -32.60 10.14
C GLY A 35 32.20 -33.41 10.52
N GLU A 36 31.31 -32.89 11.37
CA GLU A 36 30.01 -33.51 11.66
C GLU A 36 28.99 -33.26 10.56
N LEU A 37 29.13 -32.17 9.79
CA LEU A 37 28.22 -31.84 8.67
C LEU A 37 28.33 -32.83 7.51
N VAL A 38 29.48 -33.51 7.36
CA VAL A 38 29.70 -34.53 6.33
C VAL A 38 29.30 -35.94 6.78
N LYS A 39 28.83 -36.13 8.02
CA LYS A 39 28.29 -37.41 8.49
C LYS A 39 26.86 -37.57 7.95
N ASN A 40 26.65 -38.58 7.10
CA ASN A 40 25.36 -38.83 6.44
C ASN A 40 24.17 -38.92 7.41
N GLU A 41 24.35 -39.52 8.59
CA GLU A 41 23.31 -39.62 9.64
C GLU A 41 22.90 -38.23 10.16
N LYS A 42 23.88 -37.40 10.54
CA LYS A 42 23.63 -36.03 11.03
C LYS A 42 23.06 -35.11 9.95
N LEU A 43 23.51 -35.26 8.71
CA LEU A 43 22.93 -34.53 7.58
C LEU A 43 21.47 -34.97 7.30
N PHE A 44 21.13 -36.24 7.54
CA PHE A 44 19.76 -36.74 7.42
C PHE A 44 18.86 -36.25 8.57
N GLU A 45 19.37 -36.20 9.80
CA GLU A 45 18.69 -35.53 10.94
C GLU A 45 18.42 -34.05 10.63
N LEU A 46 19.41 -33.31 10.13
CA LEU A 46 19.23 -31.91 9.73
C LEU A 46 18.19 -31.71 8.62
N LYS A 47 18.16 -32.61 7.64
CA LYS A 47 17.11 -32.59 6.59
C LYS A 47 15.71 -32.80 7.15
N LYS A 48 15.53 -33.61 8.20
CA LYS A 48 14.24 -33.75 8.89
C LYS A 48 13.83 -32.46 9.60
N GLU A 49 14.74 -31.84 10.34
CA GLU A 49 14.45 -30.55 10.99
C GLU A 49 14.07 -29.47 9.97
N PHE A 50 14.76 -29.39 8.82
CA PHE A 50 14.39 -28.46 7.74
C PHE A 50 13.05 -28.80 7.08
N ALA A 51 12.67 -30.07 6.99
CA ALA A 51 11.36 -30.46 6.48
C ALA A 51 10.21 -29.94 7.37
N LEU A 52 10.41 -29.91 8.70
CA LEU A 52 9.44 -29.41 9.68
C LEU A 52 9.29 -27.88 9.73
N LEU A 53 10.19 -27.11 9.11
CA LEU A 53 10.06 -25.66 9.02
C LEU A 53 8.90 -25.27 8.08
N PRO A 54 8.25 -24.10 8.27
CA PRO A 54 7.18 -23.65 7.39
C PRO A 54 7.69 -23.38 5.96
N SER A 55 6.79 -23.52 4.99
CA SER A 55 6.95 -22.99 3.64
C SER A 55 6.70 -21.47 3.63
N PRO A 56 7.22 -20.70 2.66
CA PRO A 56 6.80 -19.33 2.46
C PRO A 56 5.28 -19.27 2.19
N LYS A 57 4.65 -18.15 2.54
CA LYS A 57 3.25 -17.83 2.20
C LYS A 57 3.14 -17.11 0.84
N ILE A 58 4.22 -16.49 0.36
CA ILE A 58 4.23 -15.75 -0.91
C ILE A 58 5.20 -16.40 -1.89
N TYR A 59 4.74 -16.72 -3.11
CA TYR A 59 5.63 -17.21 -4.15
C TYR A 59 6.44 -16.07 -4.78
N GLY A 60 7.65 -15.84 -4.27
CA GLY A 60 8.59 -14.81 -4.74
C GLY A 60 9.23 -15.05 -6.12
N GLY A 61 8.65 -15.89 -6.99
CA GLY A 61 9.17 -16.19 -8.34
C GLY A 61 10.41 -17.09 -8.40
N THR A 62 10.85 -17.64 -7.25
CA THR A 62 12.09 -18.44 -7.16
C THR A 62 12.05 -19.66 -8.09
N GLY A 63 13.12 -19.84 -8.86
CA GLY A 63 13.30 -20.99 -9.76
C GLY A 63 12.40 -21.01 -11.00
N GLN A 64 11.56 -19.98 -11.21
CA GLN A 64 10.52 -20.00 -12.26
C GLN A 64 9.67 -21.29 -12.21
N ALA A 65 9.35 -21.73 -10.99
CA ALA A 65 8.50 -22.88 -10.75
C ALA A 65 7.17 -22.71 -11.47
N GLY A 66 6.84 -23.71 -12.29
CA GLY A 66 5.56 -23.83 -12.99
C GLY A 66 4.81 -25.08 -12.52
N ILE A 67 3.50 -25.07 -12.73
CA ILE A 67 2.63 -26.22 -12.51
C ILE A 67 2.34 -26.82 -13.88
N LEU A 68 2.62 -28.11 -14.04
CA LEU A 68 2.12 -28.89 -15.17
C LEU A 68 0.79 -29.48 -14.70
N THR A 69 -0.31 -29.05 -15.32
CA THR A 69 -1.64 -29.63 -15.12
C THR A 69 -2.03 -30.38 -16.39
N GLU A 70 -2.71 -31.51 -16.24
CA GLU A 70 -3.40 -32.15 -17.38
C GLU A 70 -4.67 -31.35 -17.75
N GLU A 71 -5.23 -31.55 -18.96
CA GLU A 71 -6.38 -30.76 -19.43
C GLU A 71 -7.61 -30.86 -18.51
N ASP A 72 -7.78 -32.00 -17.84
CA ASP A 72 -8.89 -32.27 -16.90
C ASP A 72 -8.58 -31.86 -15.44
N GLU A 73 -7.35 -31.47 -15.11
CA GLU A 73 -6.92 -31.19 -13.73
C GLU A 73 -7.20 -29.73 -13.35
N GLN A 74 -7.99 -29.49 -12.30
CA GLN A 74 -8.38 -28.14 -11.88
C GLN A 74 -7.26 -27.42 -11.12
N LEU A 75 -7.03 -26.14 -11.47
CA LEU A 75 -6.16 -25.25 -10.70
C LEU A 75 -6.81 -24.97 -9.33
N SER A 76 -6.03 -25.15 -8.26
CA SER A 76 -6.52 -25.08 -6.89
C SER A 76 -5.49 -24.47 -5.92
N PRO A 77 -5.88 -24.09 -4.69
CA PRO A 77 -4.95 -23.65 -3.65
C PRO A 77 -3.88 -24.72 -3.30
N GLU A 78 -4.21 -26.01 -3.32
CA GLU A 78 -3.25 -27.10 -3.07
C GLU A 78 -2.14 -27.15 -4.15
N SER A 79 -2.44 -26.66 -5.35
CA SER A 79 -1.44 -26.50 -6.41
C SER A 79 -0.44 -25.37 -6.10
N LEU A 80 -0.87 -24.32 -5.38
CA LEU A 80 0.01 -23.25 -4.89
C LEU A 80 0.90 -23.78 -3.76
N ASP A 81 0.35 -24.53 -2.81
CA ASP A 81 1.11 -25.16 -1.72
C ASP A 81 2.29 -26.01 -2.24
N SER A 82 2.05 -26.76 -3.33
CA SER A 82 3.11 -27.54 -4.00
C SER A 82 4.24 -26.67 -4.54
N VAL A 83 3.95 -25.47 -5.02
CA VAL A 83 4.97 -24.51 -5.50
C VAL A 83 5.70 -23.84 -4.33
N LEU A 84 4.98 -23.51 -3.26
CA LEU A 84 5.56 -22.92 -2.05
C LEU A 84 6.53 -23.89 -1.36
N ASP A 85 6.18 -25.18 -1.22
CA ASP A 85 7.09 -26.19 -0.65
C ASP A 85 8.31 -26.46 -1.55
N LYS A 86 8.14 -26.50 -2.89
CA LYS A 86 9.27 -26.63 -3.82
C LYS A 86 10.24 -25.44 -3.80
N THR A 87 9.79 -24.26 -3.36
CA THR A 87 10.59 -23.02 -3.37
C THR A 87 11.14 -22.66 -1.98
N LYS A 88 10.62 -23.29 -0.93
CA LYS A 88 11.12 -23.24 0.47
C LYS A 88 12.62 -23.47 0.55
N GLY A 89 13.31 -22.60 1.28
CA GLY A 89 14.72 -22.75 1.57
C GLY A 89 15.33 -21.49 2.17
N PHE A 90 16.64 -21.57 2.48
CA PHE A 90 17.38 -20.44 3.04
C PHE A 90 17.39 -19.22 2.12
N ARG A 91 17.21 -18.04 2.71
CA ARG A 91 17.58 -16.73 2.16
C ARG A 91 18.35 -15.93 3.20
N PHE A 92 19.45 -15.30 2.77
CA PHE A 92 20.22 -14.40 3.63
C PHE A 92 19.45 -13.10 3.93
N MET A 93 18.77 -12.55 2.92
CA MET A 93 17.76 -11.50 3.04
C MET A 93 16.61 -11.88 2.12
N GLY A 94 15.65 -12.67 2.63
CA GLY A 94 14.45 -13.06 1.89
C GLY A 94 13.51 -11.90 1.60
N GLN A 95 12.53 -12.15 0.74
CA GLN A 95 11.52 -11.14 0.43
C GLN A 95 10.65 -10.86 1.66
N ARG A 96 10.04 -9.67 1.73
CA ARG A 96 9.29 -9.25 2.92
C ARG A 96 7.86 -9.77 2.85
N PHE A 97 7.38 -10.37 3.94
CA PHE A 97 5.98 -10.76 4.02
C PHE A 97 5.11 -9.51 4.23
N VAL A 98 4.54 -9.03 3.12
CA VAL A 98 3.57 -7.94 3.10
C VAL A 98 2.18 -8.50 2.76
N PRO A 99 1.13 -8.14 3.53
CA PRO A 99 -0.15 -8.86 3.52
C PRO A 99 -0.95 -8.63 2.25
N ASP A 100 -0.74 -7.50 1.57
CA ASP A 100 -1.30 -7.22 0.27
C ASP A 100 -0.66 -8.10 -0.82
N SER A 101 0.65 -8.35 -0.81
CA SER A 101 1.24 -9.31 -1.76
C SER A 101 0.79 -10.75 -1.50
N TYR A 102 0.49 -11.09 -0.24
CA TYR A 102 -0.17 -12.35 0.10
C TYR A 102 -1.59 -12.40 -0.47
N ILE A 103 -2.41 -11.36 -0.29
CA ILE A 103 -3.72 -11.20 -0.95
C ILE A 103 -3.62 -11.37 -2.47
N LEU A 104 -2.71 -10.64 -3.11
CA LEU A 104 -2.54 -10.66 -4.57
C LEU A 104 -2.13 -12.07 -5.06
N GLY A 105 -1.33 -12.81 -4.29
CA GLY A 105 -0.89 -14.17 -4.61
C GLY A 105 -2.00 -15.22 -4.45
N GLU A 106 -2.77 -15.15 -3.37
CA GLU A 106 -3.89 -16.06 -3.06
C GLU A 106 -5.12 -15.83 -3.97
N LEU A 107 -5.20 -14.67 -4.63
CA LEU A 107 -6.26 -14.30 -5.56
C LEU A 107 -5.83 -14.36 -7.04
N VAL A 108 -4.73 -15.05 -7.38
CA VAL A 108 -4.37 -15.40 -8.76
C VAL A 108 -4.25 -16.91 -8.96
N SER A 109 -4.00 -17.33 -10.20
CA SER A 109 -3.68 -18.71 -10.56
C SER A 109 -2.42 -19.19 -9.82
N PRO A 110 -2.43 -20.40 -9.22
CA PRO A 110 -3.48 -21.41 -9.35
C PRO A 110 -4.66 -21.25 -8.36
N ALA A 111 -4.48 -20.53 -7.25
CA ALA A 111 -5.42 -20.51 -6.13
C ALA A 111 -6.82 -19.99 -6.50
N ALA A 112 -6.94 -18.95 -7.33
CA ALA A 112 -8.22 -18.43 -7.81
C ALA A 112 -8.93 -19.34 -8.83
N GLY A 113 -8.19 -20.26 -9.47
CA GLY A 113 -8.72 -21.23 -10.43
C GLY A 113 -9.02 -20.69 -11.83
N ASP A 114 -9.87 -21.42 -12.55
CA ASP A 114 -10.24 -21.17 -13.94
C ASP A 114 -11.34 -20.13 -14.09
N TYR A 115 -11.33 -19.40 -15.21
CA TYR A 115 -12.34 -18.37 -15.53
C TYR A 115 -13.66 -19.02 -15.96
N THR A 116 -14.75 -18.67 -15.27
CA THR A 116 -16.10 -19.22 -15.47
C THR A 116 -17.04 -18.25 -16.20
N GLY A 117 -16.65 -16.99 -16.35
CA GLY A 117 -17.42 -15.97 -17.04
C GLY A 117 -17.35 -16.03 -18.58
N THR A 118 -18.11 -15.16 -19.24
CA THR A 118 -18.16 -15.04 -20.70
C THR A 118 -17.34 -13.87 -21.26
N GLY A 119 -16.82 -13.00 -20.39
CA GLY A 119 -16.10 -11.79 -20.76
C GLY A 119 -14.61 -12.00 -21.05
N THR A 120 -13.89 -10.86 -21.06
CA THR A 120 -12.42 -10.80 -21.09
C THR A 120 -11.96 -9.76 -20.06
N PRO A 121 -12.18 -10.02 -18.76
CA PRO A 121 -11.90 -9.06 -17.70
C PRO A 121 -10.39 -8.79 -17.58
N PHE A 122 -10.00 -7.69 -16.94
CA PHE A 122 -8.59 -7.30 -16.81
C PHE A 122 -7.73 -8.42 -16.20
N THR A 123 -8.28 -9.14 -15.24
CA THR A 123 -7.59 -10.20 -14.47
C THR A 123 -7.41 -11.52 -15.24
N MET A 124 -8.13 -11.75 -16.35
CA MET A 124 -8.09 -12.99 -17.12
C MET A 124 -6.87 -13.06 -18.04
N VAL A 125 -6.21 -14.22 -18.05
CA VAL A 125 -5.20 -14.63 -19.03
C VAL A 125 -5.70 -15.89 -19.73
N PHE A 126 -5.45 -15.98 -21.05
CA PHE A 126 -5.64 -17.19 -21.85
C PHE A 126 -4.29 -17.72 -22.28
N ARG A 127 -4.04 -19.00 -22.05
CA ARG A 127 -2.82 -19.69 -22.45
C ARG A 127 -3.10 -21.17 -22.65
N ASP A 128 -2.57 -21.74 -23.74
CA ASP A 128 -2.56 -23.18 -24.01
C ASP A 128 -3.95 -23.85 -23.83
N GLY A 129 -5.00 -23.18 -24.34
CA GLY A 129 -6.40 -23.65 -24.26
C GLY A 129 -7.15 -23.25 -22.98
N ARG A 130 -6.43 -22.86 -21.91
CA ARG A 130 -6.99 -22.59 -20.58
C ARG A 130 -7.17 -21.09 -20.32
N LYS A 131 -8.26 -20.72 -19.63
CA LYS A 131 -8.49 -19.34 -19.13
C LYS A 131 -8.43 -19.34 -17.60
N PHE A 132 -7.57 -18.52 -17.02
CA PHE A 132 -7.39 -18.43 -15.56
C PHE A 132 -7.11 -17.00 -15.14
N ARG A 133 -7.06 -16.75 -13.82
CA ARG A 133 -6.69 -15.45 -13.27
C ARG A 133 -5.18 -15.24 -13.29
N GLY A 134 -4.66 -14.60 -14.33
CA GLY A 134 -3.22 -14.33 -14.45
C GLY A 134 -2.79 -13.00 -13.84
N PHE A 135 -3.72 -12.11 -13.51
CA PHE A 135 -3.44 -10.84 -12.85
C PHE A 135 -4.40 -10.61 -11.69
N PRO A 136 -3.95 -9.94 -10.62
CA PRO A 136 -4.82 -9.35 -9.61
C PRO A 136 -5.16 -7.89 -9.99
N ARG A 137 -5.77 -7.16 -9.06
CA ARG A 137 -6.05 -5.71 -9.10
C ARG A 137 -5.63 -5.08 -7.78
N GLY A 138 -5.27 -3.80 -7.76
CA GLY A 138 -5.21 -3.03 -6.50
C GLY A 138 -6.55 -3.02 -5.75
N LEU A 139 -7.65 -3.15 -6.50
CA LEU A 139 -9.02 -3.31 -5.97
C LEU A 139 -9.21 -4.57 -5.12
N ASP A 140 -8.44 -5.65 -5.32
CA ASP A 140 -8.54 -6.87 -4.52
C ASP A 140 -8.13 -6.60 -3.07
N VAL A 141 -7.01 -5.88 -2.90
CA VAL A 141 -6.50 -5.42 -1.61
C VAL A 141 -7.54 -4.55 -0.93
N MET A 142 -8.06 -3.53 -1.63
CA MET A 142 -9.06 -2.62 -1.07
C MET A 142 -10.37 -3.35 -0.70
N SER A 143 -10.77 -4.36 -1.48
CA SER A 143 -11.95 -5.16 -1.17
C SER A 143 -11.77 -6.00 0.10
N LEU A 144 -10.59 -6.53 0.38
CA LEU A 144 -10.30 -7.27 1.62
C LEU A 144 -10.01 -6.38 2.82
N LEU A 145 -9.53 -5.15 2.61
CA LEU A 145 -9.55 -4.10 3.64
C LEU A 145 -10.98 -3.67 4.00
N GLY A 146 -12.00 -4.03 3.21
CA GLY A 146 -13.42 -3.84 3.51
C GLY A 146 -14.16 -2.87 2.57
N SER A 147 -13.51 -2.38 1.51
CA SER A 147 -14.15 -1.48 0.54
C SER A 147 -15.24 -2.20 -0.26
N LYS A 148 -16.49 -1.95 0.12
CA LYS A 148 -17.69 -2.40 -0.62
C LYS A 148 -17.67 -1.91 -2.07
N LYS A 149 -17.10 -0.71 -2.31
CA LYS A 149 -17.00 -0.10 -3.63
C LYS A 149 -15.98 -0.81 -4.52
N ALA A 150 -14.81 -1.18 -3.99
CA ALA A 150 -13.84 -2.00 -4.73
C ALA A 150 -14.44 -3.36 -5.15
N GLY A 151 -15.13 -4.04 -4.22
CA GLY A 151 -15.84 -5.29 -4.53
C GLY A 151 -16.96 -5.14 -5.58
N LYS A 152 -17.68 -4.00 -5.58
CA LYS A 152 -18.66 -3.66 -6.64
C LYS A 152 -17.98 -3.51 -8.00
N ILE A 153 -16.88 -2.75 -8.07
CA ILE A 153 -16.13 -2.52 -9.33
C ILE A 153 -15.55 -3.83 -9.88
N LEU A 154 -14.94 -4.67 -9.05
CA LEU A 154 -14.45 -5.99 -9.45
C LEU A 154 -15.58 -6.87 -10.03
N LYS A 155 -16.75 -6.86 -9.38
CA LYS A 155 -17.94 -7.59 -9.86
C LYS A 155 -18.42 -7.07 -11.21
N GLU A 156 -18.52 -5.76 -11.36
CA GLU A 156 -18.98 -5.11 -12.59
C GLU A 156 -17.98 -5.31 -13.75
N GLY A 157 -16.69 -5.43 -13.45
CA GLY A 157 -15.64 -5.76 -14.41
C GLY A 157 -15.59 -7.24 -14.84
N GLY A 158 -16.32 -8.14 -14.19
CA GLY A 158 -16.19 -9.59 -14.37
C GLY A 158 -14.91 -10.18 -13.76
N ASP A 159 -14.19 -9.39 -12.95
CA ASP A 159 -12.97 -9.80 -12.25
C ASP A 159 -13.27 -10.72 -11.03
N LEU A 160 -14.49 -11.25 -10.87
CA LEU A 160 -14.82 -12.22 -9.80
C LEU A 160 -15.14 -13.63 -10.33
N ASP A 161 -15.31 -13.79 -11.64
CA ASP A 161 -15.89 -14.99 -12.24
C ASP A 161 -14.85 -16.10 -12.44
N TYR A 162 -14.32 -16.62 -11.34
CA TYR A 162 -13.37 -17.74 -11.32
C TYR A 162 -13.83 -18.85 -10.35
N THR A 163 -13.44 -20.10 -10.60
CA THR A 163 -13.94 -21.26 -9.84
C THR A 163 -13.75 -21.14 -8.33
N ASN A 164 -12.57 -20.67 -7.88
CA ASN A 164 -12.20 -20.65 -6.48
C ASN A 164 -12.09 -19.24 -5.88
N TYR A 165 -12.07 -18.18 -6.71
CA TYR A 165 -11.84 -16.79 -6.24
C TYR A 165 -12.73 -16.42 -5.04
N ARG A 166 -14.04 -16.72 -5.11
CA ARG A 166 -14.95 -16.37 -4.02
C ARG A 166 -14.61 -17.07 -2.71
N LEU A 167 -14.20 -18.34 -2.77
CA LEU A 167 -13.81 -19.12 -1.59
C LEU A 167 -12.50 -18.57 -0.99
N GLN A 168 -11.53 -18.23 -1.84
CA GLN A 168 -10.27 -17.62 -1.41
C GLN A 168 -10.50 -16.24 -0.77
N HIS A 169 -11.32 -15.40 -1.40
CA HIS A 169 -11.69 -14.09 -0.87
C HIS A 169 -12.45 -14.18 0.46
N GLU A 170 -13.42 -15.10 0.60
CA GLU A 170 -14.11 -15.33 1.87
C GLU A 170 -13.20 -15.95 2.95
N THR A 171 -12.15 -16.67 2.57
CA THR A 171 -11.16 -17.25 3.51
C THR A 171 -10.19 -16.19 4.00
N LEU A 172 -9.56 -15.44 3.10
CA LEU A 172 -8.73 -14.28 3.44
C LEU A 172 -9.51 -13.24 4.24
N GLY A 173 -10.77 -13.00 3.87
CA GLY A 173 -11.67 -12.11 4.60
C GLY A 173 -11.93 -12.53 6.04
N LYS A 174 -11.88 -13.83 6.37
CA LYS A 174 -11.93 -14.31 7.77
C LYS A 174 -10.61 -14.04 8.48
N GLU A 175 -9.47 -14.47 7.90
CA GLU A 175 -8.13 -14.24 8.47
C GLU A 175 -7.90 -12.75 8.79
N PHE A 176 -8.24 -11.85 7.85
CA PHE A 176 -8.01 -10.41 7.99
C PHE A 176 -8.99 -9.70 8.95
N ASN A 177 -10.11 -10.34 9.29
CA ASN A 177 -11.05 -9.85 10.31
C ASN A 177 -10.73 -10.38 11.72
N GLU A 178 -9.90 -11.41 11.84
CA GLU A 178 -9.41 -11.91 13.13
C GLU A 178 -8.21 -11.10 13.67
N PHE A 179 -7.49 -10.37 12.79
CA PHE A 179 -6.36 -9.53 13.20
C PHE A 179 -6.75 -8.41 14.18
N THR A 180 -6.12 -8.44 15.35
CA THR A 180 -6.24 -7.43 16.40
C THR A 180 -5.53 -6.12 16.03
N GLU A 181 -5.86 -5.02 16.71
CA GLU A 181 -5.15 -3.73 16.59
C GLU A 181 -3.62 -3.87 16.76
N LYS A 182 -3.18 -4.81 17.61
CA LYS A 182 -1.76 -5.11 17.84
C LYS A 182 -1.10 -5.72 16.59
N GLU A 183 -1.82 -6.56 15.86
CA GLU A 183 -1.32 -7.20 14.64
C GLU A 183 -1.33 -6.23 13.45
N TRP A 184 -2.33 -5.35 13.38
CA TRP A 184 -2.34 -4.22 12.45
C TRP A 184 -1.22 -3.20 12.73
N ASN A 185 -0.77 -3.07 13.99
CA ASN A 185 0.32 -2.15 14.35
C ASN A 185 1.66 -2.84 14.66
N LYS A 186 1.90 -4.06 14.13
CA LYS A 186 3.15 -4.81 14.40
C LYS A 186 4.39 -4.27 13.66
N ASN A 187 4.20 -3.45 12.62
CA ASN A 187 5.23 -2.73 11.87
C ASN A 187 4.58 -1.56 11.09
N LEU A 188 5.39 -0.70 10.48
CA LEU A 188 4.89 0.51 9.80
C LEU A 188 4.01 0.19 8.59
N TYR A 189 4.36 -0.83 7.80
CA TYR A 189 3.60 -1.23 6.60
C TYR A 189 2.17 -1.67 6.92
N TRP A 190 2.02 -2.52 7.95
CA TRP A 190 0.70 -2.97 8.41
C TRP A 190 -0.11 -1.81 8.99
N SER A 191 0.54 -0.89 9.70
CA SER A 191 -0.12 0.30 10.25
C SER A 191 -0.58 1.25 9.13
N TRP A 192 0.18 1.39 8.05
CA TRP A 192 -0.23 2.16 6.88
C TRP A 192 -1.43 1.52 6.18
N LEU A 193 -1.43 0.20 5.95
CA LEU A 193 -2.60 -0.50 5.39
C LEU A 193 -3.83 -0.41 6.30
N TYR A 194 -3.65 -0.35 7.63
CA TYR A 194 -4.76 -0.09 8.55
C TYR A 194 -5.30 1.35 8.39
N ALA A 195 -4.45 2.34 8.13
CA ALA A 195 -4.91 3.69 7.75
C ALA A 195 -5.77 3.64 6.48
N LEU A 196 -5.35 2.88 5.46
CA LEU A 196 -6.12 2.72 4.21
C LEU A 196 -7.45 1.99 4.46
N LYS A 197 -7.46 0.97 5.34
CA LYS A 197 -8.68 0.29 5.79
C LYS A 197 -9.67 1.29 6.40
N ILE A 198 -9.25 2.08 7.39
CA ILE A 198 -10.09 3.13 8.02
C ILE A 198 -10.67 4.06 6.95
N LEU A 199 -9.84 4.53 6.00
CA LEU A 199 -10.26 5.42 4.92
C LEU A 199 -11.36 4.81 4.01
N VAL A 200 -11.18 3.56 3.56
CA VAL A 200 -12.13 2.90 2.63
C VAL A 200 -13.33 2.26 3.33
N THR A 201 -13.31 2.13 4.66
CA THR A 201 -14.45 1.66 5.46
C THR A 201 -15.19 2.77 6.21
N ASN A 202 -14.76 4.03 6.09
CA ASN A 202 -15.39 5.15 6.80
C ASN A 202 -16.89 5.26 6.45
N ASP A 203 -17.75 5.22 7.48
CA ASP A 203 -19.18 5.38 7.30
C ASP A 203 -19.53 6.87 7.29
N TYR A 204 -19.77 7.42 6.10
CA TYR A 204 -20.19 8.80 5.86
C TYR A 204 -21.66 9.02 6.26
N ALA A 205 -21.99 8.64 7.49
CA ALA A 205 -23.34 8.55 8.04
C ALA A 205 -23.93 9.94 8.37
N LYS A 206 -24.63 10.06 9.50
CA LYS A 206 -25.19 11.35 9.93
C LYS A 206 -24.05 12.38 10.12
N ASP A 207 -24.40 13.66 10.01
CA ASP A 207 -23.55 14.81 10.34
C ASP A 207 -22.36 15.12 9.38
N TYR A 208 -21.95 14.20 8.51
CA TYR A 208 -21.08 14.51 7.35
C TYR A 208 -21.73 15.45 6.32
N GLN A 209 -20.90 16.19 5.55
CA GLN A 209 -21.33 17.04 4.43
C GLN A 209 -22.00 16.25 3.31
N THR A 210 -22.87 16.90 2.53
CA THR A 210 -23.70 16.22 1.51
C THR A 210 -22.89 15.60 0.38
N PHE A 211 -21.79 16.23 -0.05
CA PHE A 211 -20.93 15.69 -1.11
C PHE A 211 -20.25 14.37 -0.69
N MET A 212 -19.88 14.24 0.60
CA MET A 212 -19.20 13.06 1.15
C MET A 212 -20.07 11.79 1.15
N LYS A 213 -21.39 11.96 0.95
CA LYS A 213 -22.40 10.88 0.94
C LYS A 213 -22.69 10.33 -0.45
N THR A 214 -21.98 10.83 -1.47
CA THR A 214 -22.19 10.45 -2.87
C THR A 214 -21.30 9.26 -3.26
N GLU A 215 -21.74 8.45 -4.23
CA GLU A 215 -20.86 7.40 -4.79
C GLU A 215 -19.58 7.99 -5.39
N ALA A 216 -19.65 9.22 -5.95
CA ALA A 216 -18.49 9.94 -6.49
C ALA A 216 -17.43 10.24 -5.41
N TRP A 217 -17.83 10.52 -4.17
CA TRP A 217 -16.88 10.69 -3.07
C TRP A 217 -16.26 9.36 -2.62
N LEU A 218 -17.05 8.30 -2.57
CA LEU A 218 -16.54 6.94 -2.30
C LEU A 218 -15.55 6.47 -3.37
N ASP A 219 -15.78 6.84 -4.64
CA ASP A 219 -14.83 6.64 -5.73
C ASP A 219 -13.54 7.49 -5.55
N LYS A 220 -13.66 8.77 -5.14
CA LYS A 220 -12.50 9.61 -4.78
C LYS A 220 -11.69 9.00 -3.63
N GLU A 221 -12.33 8.47 -2.59
CA GLU A 221 -11.63 7.80 -1.48
C GLU A 221 -10.90 6.55 -1.94
N LEU A 222 -11.56 5.72 -2.74
CA LEU A 222 -10.95 4.51 -3.27
C LEU A 222 -9.73 4.85 -4.15
N ASN A 223 -9.83 5.88 -5.00
CA ASN A 223 -8.70 6.42 -5.78
C ASN A 223 -7.57 6.96 -4.87
N THR A 224 -7.91 7.62 -3.77
CA THR A 224 -6.94 8.17 -2.80
C THR A 224 -6.21 7.05 -2.05
N ALA A 225 -6.94 6.03 -1.60
CA ALA A 225 -6.40 4.84 -0.96
C ALA A 225 -5.50 4.04 -1.91
N LEU A 226 -5.92 3.85 -3.17
CA LEU A 226 -5.12 3.18 -4.19
C LEU A 226 -3.85 3.96 -4.54
N SER A 227 -3.92 5.29 -4.71
CA SER A 227 -2.74 6.15 -4.89
C SER A 227 -1.74 6.03 -3.75
N SER A 228 -2.25 6.00 -2.51
CA SER A 228 -1.43 5.83 -1.30
C SER A 228 -0.82 4.43 -1.20
N TRP A 229 -1.55 3.39 -1.62
CA TRP A 229 -1.04 2.03 -1.70
C TRP A 229 0.04 1.88 -2.78
N SER A 230 -0.13 2.43 -3.99
CA SER A 230 0.93 2.46 -5.02
C SER A 230 2.20 3.14 -4.50
N SER A 231 2.05 4.21 -3.72
CA SER A 231 3.18 4.92 -3.08
C SER A 231 3.85 4.05 -2.00
N LEU A 232 3.08 3.36 -1.15
CA LEU A 232 3.60 2.39 -0.17
C LEU A 232 4.37 1.23 -0.83
N ARG A 233 3.91 0.76 -2.00
CA ARG A 233 4.61 -0.25 -2.81
C ARG A 233 5.94 0.29 -3.32
N HIS A 234 5.96 1.51 -3.85
CA HIS A 234 7.18 2.19 -4.29
C HIS A 234 8.19 2.37 -3.14
N ASP A 235 7.77 2.95 -2.01
CA ASP A 235 8.62 3.21 -0.83
C ASP A 235 9.26 1.93 -0.24
N THR A 236 8.72 0.75 -0.55
CA THR A 236 9.24 -0.55 -0.10
C THR A 236 10.03 -1.35 -1.14
N ILE A 237 10.19 -0.86 -2.38
CA ILE A 237 10.91 -1.53 -3.49
C ILE A 237 12.45 -1.47 -3.39
N LEU A 238 12.98 -0.78 -2.36
CA LEU A 238 14.38 -0.74 -1.86
C LEU A 238 15.27 0.43 -2.38
N TYR A 239 15.97 1.00 -1.41
CA TYR A 239 16.47 2.38 -1.31
C TYR A 239 17.70 2.77 -2.18
N ALA A 240 17.73 4.03 -2.65
CA ALA A 240 18.93 4.72 -3.19
C ALA A 240 18.88 6.26 -3.01
N LYS A 241 20.06 6.94 -3.07
CA LYS A 241 20.32 8.42 -3.13
C LYS A 241 21.75 8.67 -3.74
N GLN A 242 22.38 9.86 -3.88
CA GLN A 242 22.15 11.26 -3.43
C GLN A 242 22.99 12.27 -4.26
N SER A 243 22.59 13.55 -4.38
CA SER A 243 23.53 14.70 -4.51
C SER A 243 22.91 16.04 -4.05
N TYR A 244 23.68 17.14 -3.97
CA TYR A 244 23.41 18.37 -3.19
C TYR A 244 23.45 19.70 -3.99
N THR A 245 22.78 20.76 -3.49
CA THR A 245 23.27 22.17 -3.34
C THR A 245 22.30 23.00 -2.46
N MET A 246 22.75 24.16 -1.92
CA MET A 246 22.17 24.91 -0.79
C MET A 246 21.16 26.03 -1.15
N ASP A 247 20.61 26.62 -0.08
CA ASP A 247 19.58 27.65 0.04
C ASP A 247 19.94 29.07 -0.46
N ILE A 248 18.91 29.87 -0.79
CA ILE A 248 18.94 31.34 -0.91
C ILE A 248 17.59 31.90 -0.40
N GLU A 249 17.46 32.10 0.91
CA GLU A 249 16.43 32.99 1.45
C GLU A 249 16.77 34.47 1.18
N THR A 250 15.77 35.23 0.73
CA THR A 250 15.76 36.70 0.88
C THR A 250 14.54 37.09 1.71
N THR A 251 14.76 37.71 2.86
CA THR A 251 13.69 38.23 3.71
C THR A 251 13.08 39.49 3.08
N ALA A 252 11.82 39.39 2.63
CA ALA A 252 10.99 40.55 2.34
C ALA A 252 10.29 41.01 3.62
N MET A 253 10.33 42.32 3.92
CA MET A 253 9.52 42.88 5.00
C MET A 253 8.03 42.80 4.66
N PRO A 254 7.13 42.49 5.62
CA PRO A 254 5.71 42.52 5.36
C PRO A 254 5.23 43.95 5.13
N PHE A 255 4.49 44.17 4.04
CA PHE A 255 3.67 45.36 3.84
C PHE A 255 2.36 45.19 4.61
N ASP A 256 1.87 46.28 5.23
CA ASP A 256 0.51 46.33 5.81
C ASP A 256 -0.53 46.31 4.67
N GLU A 257 -1.06 45.12 4.36
CA GLU A 257 -2.27 44.99 3.53
C GLU A 257 -3.54 45.02 4.39
N PRO A 258 -4.62 45.70 3.94
CA PRO A 258 -5.88 45.71 4.67
C PRO A 258 -6.46 44.29 4.75
N LYS A 259 -6.84 43.86 5.96
CA LYS A 259 -7.29 42.49 6.28
C LYS A 259 -8.20 41.92 5.18
N PRO A 260 -7.76 40.92 4.40
CA PRO A 260 -8.66 40.19 3.51
C PRO A 260 -9.72 39.49 4.36
N LYS A 261 -10.92 39.29 3.78
CA LYS A 261 -11.95 38.44 4.41
C LYS A 261 -11.32 37.09 4.78
N PRO A 262 -11.58 36.53 5.98
CA PRO A 262 -10.96 35.29 6.39
C PRO A 262 -11.21 34.21 5.33
N VAL A 263 -10.12 33.61 4.85
CA VAL A 263 -10.20 32.45 3.95
C VAL A 263 -10.70 31.29 4.80
N VAL A 264 -12.00 31.09 4.69
CA VAL A 264 -12.72 29.92 5.20
C VAL A 264 -12.26 28.71 4.41
N GLY A 265 -11.45 27.87 5.05
CA GLY A 265 -11.02 26.57 4.52
C GLY A 265 -11.90 25.44 5.07
N TYR A 266 -11.49 24.20 4.77
CA TYR A 266 -12.17 22.97 5.17
C TYR A 266 -11.12 21.87 5.38
N VAL A 267 -11.22 21.10 6.45
CA VAL A 267 -10.40 19.90 6.66
C VAL A 267 -11.29 18.68 6.52
N GLU A 268 -11.02 17.84 5.53
CA GLU A 268 -11.81 16.63 5.31
C GLU A 268 -11.95 15.81 6.61
N PRO A 269 -13.16 15.72 7.21
CA PRO A 269 -13.26 15.45 8.63
C PRO A 269 -13.22 13.95 8.93
N LEU A 270 -12.01 13.40 8.90
CA LEU A 270 -11.70 11.98 9.12
C LEU A 270 -10.89 11.80 10.42
N PRO A 271 -11.49 12.06 11.60
CA PRO A 271 -10.75 12.13 12.86
C PRO A 271 -10.10 10.79 13.25
N GLU A 272 -10.74 9.65 12.96
CA GLU A 272 -10.17 8.32 13.21
C GLU A 272 -8.93 8.07 12.34
N PHE A 273 -9.00 8.40 11.05
CA PHE A 273 -7.87 8.30 10.12
C PHE A 273 -6.68 9.16 10.56
N TYR A 274 -6.92 10.44 10.91
CA TYR A 274 -5.84 11.31 11.39
C TYR A 274 -5.29 10.89 12.76
N ALA A 275 -6.13 10.37 13.66
CA ALA A 275 -5.69 9.86 14.96
C ALA A 275 -4.85 8.57 14.84
N HIS A 276 -5.18 7.72 13.86
CA HIS A 276 -4.39 6.55 13.52
C HIS A 276 -3.04 6.94 12.90
N LEU A 277 -3.03 7.85 11.91
CA LEU A 277 -1.78 8.41 11.35
C LEU A 277 -0.91 9.08 12.43
N LEU A 278 -1.50 9.79 13.40
CA LEU A 278 -0.79 10.40 14.53
C LEU A 278 -0.13 9.32 15.41
N SER A 279 -0.86 8.24 15.68
CA SER A 279 -0.38 7.12 16.48
C SER A 279 0.74 6.35 15.75
N MET A 280 0.63 6.17 14.44
CA MET A 280 1.66 5.59 13.59
C MET A 280 2.91 6.49 13.48
N THR A 281 2.75 7.81 13.44
CA THR A 281 3.88 8.77 13.43
C THR A 281 4.65 8.69 14.74
N ARG A 282 3.95 8.67 15.89
CA ARG A 282 4.53 8.44 17.22
C ARG A 282 5.24 7.11 17.35
N MET A 283 4.61 6.05 16.84
CA MET A 283 5.20 4.72 16.77
C MET A 283 6.52 4.77 16.00
N THR A 284 6.51 5.37 14.80
CA THR A 284 7.70 5.55 13.94
C THR A 284 8.83 6.29 14.67
N ASN A 285 8.52 7.44 15.27
CA ASN A 285 9.48 8.26 16.01
C ASN A 285 10.12 7.46 17.15
N LYS A 286 9.29 6.88 18.03
CA LYS A 286 9.74 6.05 19.14
C LYS A 286 10.56 4.85 18.69
N GLY A 287 10.08 4.09 17.70
CA GLY A 287 10.73 2.84 17.26
C GLY A 287 12.07 3.07 16.58
N LEU A 288 12.19 4.10 15.73
CA LEU A 288 13.46 4.44 15.08
C LEU A 288 14.48 5.02 16.07
N LYS A 289 14.01 5.72 17.11
CA LYS A 289 14.83 6.19 18.24
C LYS A 289 15.33 5.03 19.10
N GLU A 290 14.48 4.09 19.47
CA GLU A 290 14.86 2.85 20.19
C GLU A 290 15.84 1.99 19.38
N LEU A 291 15.71 1.98 18.05
CA LEU A 291 16.64 1.30 17.13
C LEU A 291 17.95 2.07 16.88
N ASN A 292 18.12 3.28 17.44
CA ASN A 292 19.28 4.16 17.27
C ASN A 292 19.60 4.48 15.79
N VAL A 293 18.56 4.70 14.97
CA VAL A 293 18.68 5.06 13.54
C VAL A 293 18.01 6.38 13.16
N LEU A 294 17.45 7.09 14.13
CA LEU A 294 16.82 8.39 13.93
C LEU A 294 17.81 9.52 14.27
N ASP A 295 18.12 10.37 13.30
CA ASP A 295 18.84 11.63 13.53
C ASP A 295 17.88 12.76 13.98
N ALA A 296 18.41 13.84 14.55
CA ALA A 296 17.61 14.95 15.08
C ALA A 296 16.78 15.69 14.01
N THR A 297 17.17 15.66 12.74
CA THR A 297 16.40 16.25 11.63
C THR A 297 15.24 15.34 11.24
N ALA A 298 15.46 14.02 11.25
CA ALA A 298 14.39 13.04 11.08
C ALA A 298 13.39 13.04 12.25
N GLU A 299 13.87 13.14 13.49
CA GLU A 299 13.04 13.29 14.69
C GLU A 299 12.17 14.56 14.60
N GLY A 300 12.77 15.74 14.36
CA GLY A 300 12.03 16.99 14.24
C GLY A 300 11.06 17.06 13.05
N ARG A 301 11.24 16.23 12.01
CA ARG A 301 10.24 16.07 10.92
C ARG A 301 9.02 15.27 11.38
N LEU A 302 9.24 14.20 12.15
CA LEU A 302 8.16 13.39 12.71
C LEU A 302 7.38 14.17 13.77
N GLU A 303 8.04 14.91 14.65
CA GLU A 303 7.40 15.76 15.66
C GLU A 303 6.46 16.80 15.01
N LYS A 304 6.90 17.49 13.95
CA LYS A 304 6.05 18.42 13.19
C LYS A 304 4.86 17.72 12.51
N LEU A 305 5.06 16.49 12.03
CA LEU A 305 3.97 15.70 11.46
C LEU A 305 2.95 15.30 12.54
N GLU A 306 3.39 14.97 13.76
CA GLU A 306 2.51 14.75 14.90
C GLU A 306 1.70 16.01 15.25
N GLU A 307 2.32 17.19 15.27
CA GLU A 307 1.63 18.46 15.51
C GLU A 307 0.54 18.73 14.46
N ILE A 308 0.87 18.56 13.18
CA ILE A 308 -0.08 18.73 12.07
C ILE A 308 -1.24 17.75 12.19
N LEU A 309 -0.96 16.45 12.40
CA LEU A 309 -2.00 15.42 12.52
C LEU A 309 -2.90 15.64 13.74
N LYS A 310 -2.34 16.06 14.87
CA LYS A 310 -3.12 16.46 16.06
C LYS A 310 -4.09 17.60 15.73
N ARG A 311 -3.63 18.63 15.01
CA ARG A 311 -4.48 19.75 14.58
C ARG A 311 -5.58 19.31 13.59
N LEU A 312 -5.27 18.38 12.68
CA LEU A 312 -6.28 17.80 11.78
C LEU A 312 -7.36 17.01 12.54
N VAL A 313 -7.00 16.21 13.56
CA VAL A 313 -7.97 15.56 14.46
C VAL A 313 -8.87 16.60 15.16
N GLU A 314 -8.26 17.61 15.79
CA GLU A 314 -8.99 18.66 16.53
C GLU A 314 -9.97 19.44 15.64
N ILE A 315 -9.60 19.76 14.40
CA ILE A 315 -10.47 20.46 13.45
C ILE A 315 -11.56 19.52 12.90
N SER A 316 -11.22 18.27 12.58
CA SER A 316 -12.19 17.29 12.07
C SER A 316 -13.34 17.05 13.04
N ILE A 317 -13.06 16.95 14.34
CA ILE A 317 -14.09 16.78 15.39
C ILE A 317 -15.02 17.99 15.43
N LYS A 318 -14.48 19.21 15.40
CA LYS A 318 -15.28 20.45 15.35
C LYS A 318 -16.19 20.49 14.13
N GLU A 319 -15.66 20.14 12.95
CA GLU A 319 -16.43 20.16 11.70
C GLU A 319 -17.56 19.12 11.70
N LEU A 320 -17.35 17.90 12.23
CA LEU A 320 -18.43 16.90 12.39
C LEU A 320 -19.50 17.36 13.40
N ASN A 321 -19.09 18.02 14.48
CA ASN A 321 -20.01 18.60 15.46
C ASN A 321 -20.74 19.86 14.93
N ASN A 322 -20.42 20.33 13.72
CA ASN A 322 -20.89 21.59 13.15
C ASN A 322 -20.59 22.80 14.07
N GLU A 323 -19.43 22.77 14.73
CA GLU A 323 -18.88 23.88 15.53
C GLU A 323 -18.19 24.90 14.62
N GLU A 324 -18.21 26.18 15.02
CA GLU A 324 -17.48 27.23 14.28
C GLU A 324 -15.97 27.15 14.59
N LEU A 325 -15.16 27.10 13.52
CA LEU A 325 -13.71 27.10 13.62
C LEU A 325 -13.18 28.47 14.08
N THR A 326 -12.14 28.45 14.92
CA THR A 326 -11.50 29.68 15.44
C THR A 326 -10.59 30.33 14.39
N GLU A 327 -10.22 31.60 14.59
CA GLU A 327 -9.22 32.29 13.74
C GLU A 327 -7.89 31.50 13.67
N TYR A 328 -7.50 30.81 14.75
CA TYR A 328 -6.31 29.95 14.77
C TYR A 328 -6.48 28.66 13.95
N ASP A 329 -7.67 28.07 13.94
CA ASP A 329 -7.98 26.92 13.06
C ASP A 329 -7.93 27.35 11.58
N TYR A 330 -8.54 28.49 11.22
CA TYR A 330 -8.46 29.03 9.85
C TYR A 330 -7.04 29.44 9.45
N LEU A 331 -6.23 29.99 10.36
CA LEU A 331 -4.83 30.33 10.10
C LEU A 331 -3.98 29.08 9.87
N PHE A 332 -4.24 27.99 10.59
CA PHE A 332 -3.62 26.69 10.35
C PHE A 332 -3.96 26.16 8.95
N ILE A 333 -5.25 26.19 8.56
CA ILE A 333 -5.69 25.72 7.24
C ILE A 333 -5.09 26.58 6.11
N LYS A 334 -5.14 27.92 6.25
CA LYS A 334 -4.57 28.87 5.28
C LYS A 334 -3.07 28.62 5.04
N ASN A 335 -2.33 28.25 6.09
CA ASN A 335 -0.89 28.00 6.01
C ASN A 335 -0.52 26.51 5.88
N PHE A 336 -1.48 25.61 5.61
CA PHE A 336 -1.25 24.17 5.65
C PHE A 336 -0.08 23.71 4.76
N GLY A 337 0.06 24.29 3.55
CA GLY A 337 1.20 24.01 2.67
C GLY A 337 2.55 24.44 3.25
N ASN A 338 2.62 25.54 4.00
CA ASN A 338 3.84 25.97 4.70
C ASN A 338 4.12 25.09 5.92
N ASN A 339 3.09 24.67 6.65
CA ASN A 339 3.24 23.74 7.78
C ASN A 339 3.87 22.42 7.31
N LEU A 340 3.45 21.90 6.15
CA LEU A 340 4.03 20.69 5.53
C LEU A 340 5.50 20.84 5.13
N GLN A 341 6.00 22.02 4.77
CA GLN A 341 7.44 22.19 4.45
C GLN A 341 8.34 21.75 5.62
N GLY A 342 7.86 21.94 6.84
CA GLY A 342 8.54 21.51 8.06
C GLY A 342 8.74 19.99 8.17
N THR A 343 7.84 19.17 7.62
CA THR A 343 7.91 17.70 7.67
C THR A 343 8.79 17.10 6.59
N VAL A 344 9.13 17.87 5.54
CA VAL A 344 9.97 17.44 4.41
C VAL A 344 11.31 18.18 4.33
N SER A 345 11.69 18.93 5.36
CA SER A 345 12.98 19.63 5.42
C SER A 345 14.17 18.68 5.17
N GLY A 346 15.05 19.03 4.23
CA GLY A 346 16.19 18.19 3.83
C GLY A 346 15.83 16.94 3.01
N VAL A 347 14.59 16.79 2.56
CA VAL A 347 14.23 15.83 1.49
C VAL A 347 14.62 16.46 0.14
N ASP A 348 15.22 15.65 -0.75
CA ASP A 348 15.56 16.09 -2.10
C ASP A 348 14.32 16.24 -3.00
N SER A 349 14.46 16.97 -4.11
CA SER A 349 13.34 17.27 -5.00
C SER A 349 12.74 16.04 -5.70
N ASP A 350 13.43 14.90 -5.73
CA ASP A 350 12.90 13.65 -6.29
C ASP A 350 11.99 12.95 -5.27
N GLY A 351 12.39 12.90 -4.00
CA GLY A 351 11.57 12.42 -2.87
C GLY A 351 10.35 13.29 -2.54
N LEU A 352 10.14 14.41 -3.23
CA LEU A 352 8.93 15.24 -3.15
C LEU A 352 7.95 14.99 -4.32
N LYS A 353 8.28 14.13 -5.28
CA LYS A 353 7.46 13.93 -6.49
C LYS A 353 6.32 12.96 -6.22
N THR A 354 5.10 13.35 -6.59
CA THR A 354 3.91 12.49 -6.53
C THR A 354 3.78 11.53 -7.72
N THR A 355 4.78 11.48 -8.60
CA THR A 355 4.77 10.68 -9.84
C THR A 355 5.63 9.43 -9.64
N LEU A 356 5.08 8.42 -8.98
CA LEU A 356 5.76 7.19 -8.60
C LEU A 356 5.21 6.00 -9.41
N ILE A 357 6.03 4.98 -9.64
CA ILE A 357 5.60 3.74 -10.32
C ILE A 357 6.15 2.50 -9.59
N ALA A 358 5.31 1.49 -9.40
CA ALA A 358 5.68 0.25 -8.75
C ALA A 358 5.10 -0.95 -9.49
N ASP A 359 5.94 -1.90 -9.89
CA ASP A 359 5.46 -3.21 -10.32
C ASP A 359 5.09 -4.05 -9.10
N VAL A 360 3.84 -4.51 -9.04
CA VAL A 360 3.28 -5.19 -7.85
C VAL A 360 3.01 -6.67 -8.04
N HIS A 361 2.94 -7.11 -9.30
CA HIS A 361 2.69 -8.49 -9.68
C HIS A 361 3.39 -8.82 -11.01
N THR A 362 3.77 -10.08 -11.20
CA THR A 362 4.46 -10.55 -12.41
C THR A 362 3.81 -11.82 -12.96
N ASP A 363 3.13 -11.72 -14.10
CA ASP A 363 2.60 -12.89 -14.78
C ASP A 363 3.66 -13.50 -15.72
N GLN A 364 4.13 -14.69 -15.36
CA GLN A 364 5.10 -15.43 -16.17
C GLN A 364 4.49 -16.02 -17.45
N ASN A 365 3.16 -16.00 -17.61
CA ASN A 365 2.47 -16.53 -18.79
C ASN A 365 2.46 -15.55 -19.95
N THR A 366 1.96 -14.33 -19.72
CA THR A 366 1.96 -13.23 -20.72
C THR A 366 3.30 -12.52 -20.85
N LYS A 367 4.23 -12.73 -19.91
CA LYS A 367 5.49 -11.94 -19.78
C LYS A 367 5.21 -10.45 -19.57
N GLN A 368 4.19 -10.15 -18.77
CA GLN A 368 3.84 -8.80 -18.36
C GLN A 368 3.85 -8.67 -16.82
N VAL A 369 3.94 -7.43 -16.35
CA VAL A 369 3.81 -7.04 -14.94
C VAL A 369 2.57 -6.17 -14.75
N LEU A 370 2.04 -6.13 -13.54
CA LEU A 370 1.05 -5.14 -13.11
C LEU A 370 1.80 -3.93 -12.56
N GLU A 371 1.72 -2.80 -13.28
CA GLU A 371 2.26 -1.51 -12.84
C GLU A 371 1.15 -0.72 -12.12
N GLU A 372 1.45 -0.26 -10.91
CA GLU A 372 0.61 0.57 -10.06
C GLU A 372 1.29 1.93 -9.89
N GLY A 373 0.62 3.01 -10.30
CA GLY A 373 1.27 4.31 -10.49
C GLY A 373 0.48 5.49 -9.96
N THR A 374 1.22 6.50 -9.51
CA THR A 374 0.71 7.83 -9.20
C THR A 374 1.20 8.85 -10.22
N GLY A 375 0.40 9.88 -10.50
CA GLY A 375 0.74 10.91 -11.49
C GLY A 375 0.78 12.32 -10.90
N TYR A 376 0.55 13.31 -11.75
CA TYR A 376 0.39 14.69 -11.31
C TYR A 376 -0.85 14.84 -10.41
N VAL A 377 -0.73 15.69 -9.39
CA VAL A 377 -1.84 16.08 -8.51
C VAL A 377 -2.94 16.76 -9.33
N ASN A 378 -4.18 16.36 -9.12
CA ASN A 378 -5.35 17.03 -9.68
C ASN A 378 -5.96 17.99 -8.64
N LEU A 379 -6.87 18.86 -9.08
CA LEU A 379 -7.66 19.69 -8.18
C LEU A 379 -9.06 19.08 -8.02
N ILE A 380 -9.51 18.97 -6.78
CA ILE A 380 -10.91 18.70 -6.46
C ILE A 380 -11.61 20.00 -6.07
N ILE A 381 -12.85 20.16 -6.50
CA ILE A 381 -13.73 21.28 -6.12
C ILE A 381 -14.92 20.68 -5.36
N ALA A 382 -15.09 21.05 -4.09
CA ALA A 382 -16.15 20.54 -3.23
C ALA A 382 -17.04 21.68 -2.72
N ALA A 383 -18.35 21.54 -2.85
CA ALA A 383 -19.32 22.47 -2.30
C ALA A 383 -19.70 22.04 -0.87
N TYR A 384 -19.31 22.81 0.14
CA TYR A 384 -19.53 22.50 1.55
C TYR A 384 -20.28 23.61 2.28
N LYS A 385 -21.00 23.26 3.34
CA LYS A 385 -21.85 24.16 4.12
C LYS A 385 -21.19 24.50 5.47
N LEU A 386 -21.13 25.78 5.80
CA LEU A 386 -20.70 26.28 7.11
C LEU A 386 -21.83 26.18 8.17
N PRO A 387 -21.48 26.21 9.48
CA PRO A 387 -22.46 26.27 10.57
C PRO A 387 -23.47 27.41 10.45
N ASP A 388 -23.07 28.56 9.92
CA ASP A 388 -23.92 29.73 9.70
C ASP A 388 -24.87 29.63 8.48
N GLY A 389 -24.80 28.52 7.74
CA GLY A 389 -25.65 28.24 6.60
C GLY A 389 -25.08 28.63 5.23
N ARG A 390 -23.96 29.37 5.16
CA ARG A 390 -23.30 29.68 3.88
C ARG A 390 -22.80 28.41 3.18
N ILE A 391 -22.86 28.40 1.85
CA ILE A 391 -22.23 27.38 1.01
C ILE A 391 -20.99 27.99 0.36
N LEU A 392 -19.90 27.24 0.37
CA LEU A 392 -18.60 27.63 -0.16
C LEU A 392 -18.09 26.57 -1.14
N LEU A 393 -17.20 26.98 -2.04
CA LEU A 393 -16.42 26.07 -2.88
C LEU A 393 -15.02 25.97 -2.30
N GLY A 394 -14.68 24.81 -1.74
CA GLY A 394 -13.32 24.46 -1.38
C GLY A 394 -12.59 23.91 -2.61
N VAL A 395 -11.32 24.30 -2.78
CA VAL A 395 -10.44 23.75 -3.82
C VAL A 395 -9.22 23.16 -3.13
N GLY A 396 -8.91 21.90 -3.43
CA GLY A 396 -7.80 21.18 -2.79
C GLY A 396 -7.10 20.21 -3.74
N PRO A 397 -5.88 19.76 -3.38
CA PRO A 397 -5.19 18.73 -4.13
C PRO A 397 -5.85 17.36 -3.96
N THR A 398 -5.85 16.54 -5.01
CA THR A 398 -6.19 15.11 -4.95
C THR A 398 -5.23 14.28 -5.80
N MET A 399 -4.93 13.07 -5.35
CA MET A 399 -3.96 12.19 -6.02
C MET A 399 -4.53 11.57 -7.29
N SER A 400 -3.67 11.29 -8.26
CA SER A 400 -4.03 10.49 -9.43
C SER A 400 -3.49 9.07 -9.32
N TYR A 401 -4.32 8.10 -9.73
CA TYR A 401 -4.04 6.67 -9.72
C TYR A 401 -4.11 6.08 -11.14
N TYR A 402 -3.20 5.15 -11.43
CA TYR A 402 -3.03 4.41 -12.68
C TYR A 402 -2.76 2.94 -12.37
N GLU A 403 -3.39 2.04 -13.12
CA GLU A 403 -3.28 0.58 -12.98
C GLU A 403 -3.26 0.00 -14.40
N PHE A 404 -2.16 -0.64 -14.81
CA PHE A 404 -2.03 -1.16 -16.17
C PHE A 404 -1.02 -2.31 -16.27
N LYS A 405 -1.12 -3.08 -17.37
CA LYS A 405 -0.16 -4.15 -17.66
C LYS A 405 0.98 -3.61 -18.52
N HIS A 406 2.22 -3.92 -18.17
CA HIS A 406 3.42 -3.50 -18.91
C HIS A 406 4.36 -4.69 -19.21
N PRO A 407 5.18 -4.69 -20.28
CA PRO A 407 6.07 -5.82 -20.57
C PRO A 407 7.14 -6.04 -19.49
N ILE A 408 7.38 -7.29 -19.10
CA ILE A 408 8.35 -7.66 -18.04
C ILE A 408 9.79 -7.27 -18.38
N ASN A 409 10.11 -7.13 -19.67
CA ASN A 409 11.42 -6.72 -20.16
C ASN A 409 11.62 -5.19 -20.23
N ASP A 410 10.59 -4.40 -19.92
CA ASP A 410 10.65 -2.93 -19.89
C ASP A 410 10.05 -2.32 -18.60
N ARG A 411 10.18 -3.02 -17.46
CA ARG A 411 9.77 -2.51 -16.14
C ARG A 411 10.13 -1.03 -15.96
N LEU A 412 9.17 -0.28 -15.44
CA LEU A 412 9.27 1.17 -15.38
C LEU A 412 10.15 1.62 -14.21
N THR A 413 10.86 2.72 -14.43
CA THR A 413 11.42 3.56 -13.35
C THR A 413 10.65 4.87 -13.34
N ASP A 414 10.71 5.62 -12.24
CA ASP A 414 10.02 6.91 -12.15
C ASP A 414 10.44 7.88 -13.28
N GLU A 415 11.69 7.83 -13.76
CA GLU A 415 12.17 8.65 -14.90
C GLU A 415 11.49 8.27 -16.20
N LYS A 416 11.25 6.97 -16.45
CA LYS A 416 10.48 6.52 -17.61
C LYS A 416 9.01 6.90 -17.44
N TRP A 417 8.44 6.66 -16.27
CA TRP A 417 7.05 6.95 -15.97
C TRP A 417 6.71 8.44 -16.12
N ARG A 418 7.54 9.32 -15.57
CA ARG A 418 7.43 10.78 -15.74
C ARG A 418 7.46 11.23 -17.20
N LYS A 419 8.23 10.57 -18.06
CA LYS A 419 8.25 10.83 -19.52
C LYS A 419 6.97 10.33 -20.19
N ILE A 420 6.49 9.13 -19.83
CA ILE A 420 5.25 8.57 -20.37
C ILE A 420 4.05 9.49 -20.04
N LEU A 421 3.94 9.96 -18.78
CA LEU A 421 2.92 10.91 -18.31
C LEU A 421 2.88 12.25 -19.06
N GLN A 422 3.93 12.62 -19.80
CA GLN A 422 4.01 13.85 -20.61
C GLN A 422 3.61 13.64 -22.08
N THR A 423 3.22 12.42 -22.47
CA THR A 423 2.87 12.06 -23.84
C THR A 423 1.42 11.59 -23.96
N GLU A 424 0.89 11.59 -25.18
CA GLU A 424 -0.41 11.00 -25.49
C GLU A 424 -0.45 9.47 -25.28
N ASN A 425 0.70 8.83 -25.09
CA ASN A 425 0.84 7.41 -24.77
C ASN A 425 0.68 7.09 -23.26
N ALA A 426 0.38 8.09 -22.42
CA ALA A 426 0.09 7.85 -21.01
C ALA A 426 -1.09 6.86 -20.86
N PRO A 427 -0.95 5.78 -20.06
CA PRO A 427 -2.02 4.82 -19.82
C PRO A 427 -3.31 5.50 -19.35
N ALA A 428 -4.44 4.98 -19.82
CA ALA A 428 -5.75 5.43 -19.33
C ALA A 428 -5.87 5.16 -17.82
N ARG A 429 -6.43 6.12 -17.08
CA ARG A 429 -6.81 5.89 -15.68
C ARG A 429 -8.03 4.98 -15.60
N PRO A 430 -8.25 4.25 -14.49
CA PRO A 430 -9.35 3.29 -14.38
C PRO A 430 -10.73 3.92 -14.63
N ASP A 431 -11.56 3.28 -15.46
CA ASP A 431 -12.79 3.88 -15.98
C ASP A 431 -13.82 4.30 -14.92
N TRP A 432 -13.78 3.69 -13.75
CA TRP A 432 -14.68 4.01 -12.64
C TRP A 432 -14.45 5.42 -12.05
N ILE A 433 -13.29 6.07 -12.29
CA ILE A 433 -13.06 7.45 -11.80
C ILE A 433 -13.96 8.49 -12.48
N ARG A 434 -14.60 8.16 -13.60
CA ARG A 434 -15.47 9.06 -14.38
C ARG A 434 -16.67 9.59 -13.58
N SER A 435 -16.97 9.01 -12.40
CA SER A 435 -17.99 9.51 -11.48
C SER A 435 -17.60 10.82 -10.78
N PHE A 436 -16.29 11.12 -10.65
CA PHE A 436 -15.78 12.31 -9.97
C PHE A 436 -14.70 13.08 -10.75
N PHE A 437 -14.14 12.51 -11.81
CA PHE A 437 -13.05 13.09 -12.60
C PHE A 437 -13.49 13.51 -14.00
N VAL A 438 -13.08 14.72 -14.40
CA VAL A 438 -13.19 15.28 -15.76
C VAL A 438 -11.80 15.78 -16.16
N LYS A 439 -11.42 15.57 -17.44
CA LYS A 439 -10.10 15.93 -17.99
C LYS A 439 -10.04 17.38 -18.46
#